data_AF-A0A7C6W4J7-F1
#
_entry.id   AF-A0A7C6W4J7-F1
#
_cell.length_a   1.000
_cell.length_b   1.000
_cell.length_c   1.000
_cell.angle_alpha   90.00
_cell.angle_beta   90.00
_cell.angle_gamma   90.00
#
_symmetry.space_group_name_H-M   'P 1'
#
loop_
_entity.id
_entity.type
_entity.pdbx_description
1 polymer ?
#
loop_
_entity_poly.entity_id
_entity_poly.type
_entity_poly.pdbx_seq_one_letter_code
_entity_poly.pdbx_strand_id
1 'polypeptide(L)' 'MKTCDYKKAPFCIASALFNAAQGNMDEGFSFAGSKAYLAEKIMSVKETINEIVQEYAEAKQIAKLKLNSIVLRPVV' A
#
# COMPACT_ATOMS: atom_id res chain seq x y z
N MET A 1 -14.57 15.77 28.98
CA MET A 1 -14.35 14.58 28.14
C MET A 1 -15.71 13.88 27.97
N LYS A 2 -16.31 13.88 26.78
CA LYS A 2 -17.59 13.20 26.57
C LYS A 2 -17.32 11.69 26.53
N THR A 3 -18.06 10.92 27.31
CA THR A 3 -18.07 9.46 27.24
C THR A 3 -18.64 9.05 25.88
N CYS A 4 -17.90 8.21 25.14
CA CYS A 4 -18.35 7.68 23.86
C CYS A 4 -19.33 6.54 24.13
N ASP A 5 -20.63 6.78 23.92
CA ASP A 5 -21.64 5.72 23.83
C ASP A 5 -21.77 5.34 22.35
N TYR A 6 -21.19 4.20 21.97
CA TYR A 6 -21.19 3.72 20.59
C TYR A 6 -22.61 3.53 20.01
N LYS A 7 -23.64 3.39 20.86
CA LYS A 7 -25.04 3.26 20.43
C LYS A 7 -25.70 4.60 20.08
N LYS A 8 -25.17 5.71 20.60
CA LYS A 8 -25.74 7.07 20.43
C LYS A 8 -24.84 7.99 19.62
N ALA A 9 -23.58 7.62 19.42
CA ALA A 9 -22.67 8.39 18.60
C ALA A 9 -23.17 8.40 17.15
N PRO A 10 -23.17 9.56 16.46
CA PRO A 10 -23.57 9.65 15.06
C PRO A 10 -22.65 8.84 14.13
N PHE A 11 -21.43 8.53 14.60
CA PHE A 11 -20.51 7.60 13.96
C PHE A 11 -19.60 6.96 15.02
N CYS A 12 -19.39 5.64 14.92
CA CYS A 12 -18.45 4.92 15.77
C CYS A 12 -17.44 4.17 14.90
N ILE A 13 -16.21 4.70 14.82
CA ILE A 13 -15.14 4.08 14.02
C ILE A 13 -14.82 2.65 14.49
N ALA A 14 -14.93 2.36 15.78
CA ALA A 14 -14.69 1.02 16.32
C ALA A 14 -15.71 0.00 15.78
N SER A 15 -16.98 0.38 15.65
CA SER A 15 -18.02 -0.48 15.06
C SER A 15 -17.74 -0.73 13.58
N ALA A 16 -17.37 0.31 12.83
CA ALA A 16 -17.05 0.19 11.41
C ALA A 16 -15.82 -0.70 11.17
N LEU A 17 -14.79 -0.61 12.02
CA LEU A 17 -13.62 -1.49 11.98
C LEU A 17 -13.96 -2.93 12.34
N PHE A 18 -14.84 -3.14 13.32
CA PHE A 18 -15.30 -4.47 13.72
C PHE A 18 -16.14 -5.15 12.62
N ASN A 19 -17.02 -4.39 11.97
CA ASN A 19 -17.78 -4.87 10.81
C ASN A 19 -16.87 -5.24 9.63
N ALA A 20 -15.87 -4.40 9.32
CA ALA A 20 -14.88 -4.69 8.29
C ALA A 20 -14.06 -5.96 8.59
N ALA A 21 -13.67 -6.17 9.85
CA ALA A 21 -12.95 -7.38 10.28
C ALA A 21 -13.79 -8.66 10.12
N GLN A 22 -15.11 -8.56 10.19
CA GLN A 22 -16.05 -9.66 9.91
C GLN A 22 -16.39 -9.80 8.42
N GLY A 23 -15.89 -8.92 7.56
CA GLY A 23 -16.18 -8.90 6.13
C GLY A 23 -17.48 -8.19 5.74
N ASN A 24 -18.20 -7.57 6.68
CA ASN A 24 -19.35 -6.73 6.39
C ASN A 24 -18.88 -5.33 5.97
N MET A 25 -18.63 -5.15 4.68
CA MET A 25 -18.13 -3.88 4.12
C MET A 25 -19.23 -2.84 3.85
N ASP A 26 -20.51 -3.25 3.83
CA ASP A 26 -21.64 -2.32 3.68
C ASP A 26 -21.78 -1.40 4.91
N GLU A 27 -21.50 -1.94 6.09
CA GLU A 27 -21.45 -1.20 7.37
C GLU A 27 -20.02 -1.11 7.94
N GLY A 28 -19.02 -1.45 7.12
CA GLY A 28 -17.62 -1.55 7.51
C GLY A 28 -16.77 -0.45 6.87
N PHE A 29 -15.60 -0.21 7.45
CA PHE A 29 -14.62 0.71 6.86
C PHE A 29 -13.21 0.13 6.95
N SER A 30 -12.51 0.04 5.81
CA SER A 30 -11.13 -0.43 5.73
C SER A 30 -10.21 0.65 5.20
N PHE A 31 -9.14 0.94 5.95
CA PHE A 31 -8.14 1.90 5.53
C PHE A 31 -7.16 1.25 4.54
N ALA A 32 -6.94 1.89 3.40
CA ALA A 32 -5.96 1.47 2.41
C ALA A 32 -5.22 2.69 1.84
N GLY A 33 -3.95 2.49 1.45
CA GLY A 33 -3.16 3.55 0.80
C GLY A 33 -3.69 3.89 -0.60
N SER A 34 -3.37 5.07 -1.12
CA SER A 34 -3.81 5.53 -2.45
C SER A 34 -3.35 4.63 -3.62
N LYS A 35 -2.34 3.79 -3.39
CA LYS A 35 -1.80 2.80 -4.35
C LYS A 35 -2.18 1.36 -4.02
N ALA A 36 -3.12 1.13 -3.10
CA ALA A 36 -3.54 -0.22 -2.70
C ALA A 36 -4.10 -1.05 -3.86
N TYR A 37 -4.64 -0.40 -4.89
CA TYR A 37 -5.12 -1.07 -6.11
C TYR A 37 -4.02 -1.83 -6.88
N LEU A 38 -2.73 -1.58 -6.60
CA LEU A 38 -1.61 -2.32 -7.18
C LEU A 38 -1.40 -3.69 -6.53
N ALA A 39 -2.03 -3.97 -5.38
CA ALA A 39 -1.91 -5.26 -4.70
C ALA A 39 -2.86 -6.28 -5.33
N GLU A 40 -2.34 -7.13 -6.22
CA GLU A 40 -3.13 -8.10 -6.99
C GLU A 40 -3.18 -9.51 -6.37
N LYS A 41 -2.30 -9.81 -5.41
CA LYS A 41 -2.16 -11.14 -4.80
C LYS A 41 -1.97 -11.06 -3.29
N ILE A 42 -2.48 -12.07 -2.58
CA ILE A 42 -2.13 -12.29 -1.17
C ILE A 42 -0.79 -13.00 -1.11
N MET A 43 0.13 -12.48 -0.31
CA MET A 43 1.49 -12.97 -0.21
C MET A 43 2.00 -12.86 1.22
N SER A 44 3.00 -13.67 1.56
CA SER A 44 3.65 -13.57 2.87
C SER A 44 4.49 -12.29 2.96
N VAL A 45 4.67 -11.79 4.18
CA VAL A 45 5.53 -10.62 4.46
C VAL A 45 6.95 -10.83 3.90
N LYS A 46 7.48 -12.07 4.00
CA LYS A 46 8.81 -12.41 3.50
C LYS A 46 8.89 -12.25 1.99
N GLU A 47 7.89 -12.72 1.26
CA GLU A 47 7.82 -12.55 -0.20
C GLU A 47 7.69 -11.08 -0.56
N THR A 48 6.83 -10.30 0.12
CA THR A 48 6.60 -8.88 -0.19
C THR A 48 7.88 -8.07 -0.08
N ILE A 49 8.61 -8.25 1.02
CA ILE A 49 9.86 -7.52 1.24
C ILE A 49 10.94 -7.94 0.24
N ASN A 50 11.04 -9.23 -0.07
CA ASN A 50 12.01 -9.71 -1.06
C ASN A 50 11.74 -9.15 -2.46
N GLU A 51 10.48 -9.18 -2.91
CA GLU A 51 10.05 -8.67 -4.22
C GLU A 51 10.39 -7.17 -4.35
N ILE A 52 10.03 -6.35 -3.35
CA ILE A 52 10.35 -4.91 -3.33
C ILE A 52 11.86 -4.65 -3.39
N VAL A 53 12.68 -5.41 -2.65
CA VAL A 53 14.14 -5.22 -2.64
C VAL A 53 14.75 -5.60 -3.99
N GLN A 54 14.28 -6.69 -4.59
CA GLN A 54 14.73 -7.14 -5.91
C GLN A 54 14.37 -6.12 -6.99
N GLU A 55 13.11 -5.70 -7.06
CA GLU A 55 12.64 -4.69 -8.00
C GLU A 55 13.42 -3.37 -7.88
N TYR A 56 13.69 -2.94 -6.65
CA TYR A 56 14.51 -1.74 -6.42
C TYR A 56 15.94 -1.92 -6.93
N ALA A 57 16.57 -3.07 -6.69
CA ALA A 57 17.93 -3.35 -7.15
C ALA A 57 18.01 -3.38 -8.69
N GLU A 58 17.04 -4.00 -9.34
CA GLU A 58 16.91 -4.04 -10.80
C GLU A 58 16.69 -2.64 -11.39
N ALA A 59 15.74 -1.89 -10.85
CA ALA A 59 15.46 -0.52 -11.27
C ALA A 59 16.69 0.38 -11.11
N LYS A 60 17.44 0.23 -10.01
CA LYS A 60 18.69 0.96 -9.77
C LYS A 60 19.76 0.61 -10.81
N GLN A 61 19.88 -0.66 -11.19
CA GLN A 61 20.85 -1.09 -12.21
C GLN A 61 20.46 -0.57 -13.60
N ILE A 62 19.19 -0.66 -13.97
CA ILE A 62 18.67 -0.10 -15.22
C ILE A 62 18.90 1.41 -15.27
N ALA A 63 18.65 2.13 -14.17
CA ALA A 63 18.90 3.57 -14.09
C ALA A 63 20.39 3.90 -14.33
N LYS A 64 21.32 3.15 -13.72
CA LYS A 64 22.77 3.31 -13.96
C LYS A 64 23.15 3.06 -15.41
N LEU A 65 22.62 2.00 -16.02
CA LEU A 65 22.89 1.66 -17.43
C LEU A 65 22.34 2.74 -18.37
N LYS A 66 21.13 3.27 -18.09
CA LYS A 66 20.56 4.39 -18.85
C LYS A 66 21.41 5.65 -18.72
N LEU A 67 21.87 5.99 -17.52
CA LEU A 67 22.82 7.09 -17.30
C LEU A 67 24.10 6.90 -18.12
N ASN A 68 24.72 5.72 -18.10
CA ASN A 68 25.93 5.44 -18.88
C ASN A 68 25.69 5.53 -20.40
N SER A 69 24.51 5.10 -20.88
CA SER A 69 24.15 5.22 -22.31
C SER A 69 23.86 6.66 -22.74
N ILE A 70 23.41 7.52 -21.82
CA ILE A 70 23.19 8.95 -22.07
C ILE A 70 24.52 9.71 -22.11
N VAL A 71 25.48 9.37 -21.24
CA VAL A 71 26.83 9.96 -21.24
C VAL A 71 27.65 9.54 -22.48
N LEU A 72 27.37 8.37 -23.05
CA LEU A 72 28.03 7.87 -24.28
C LEU A 72 27.34 8.29 -25.58
N ARG A 73 26.24 9.04 -25.54
CA ARG A 73 25.77 9.73 -26.75
C ARG A 73 26.76 10.86 -27.02
N PRO A 74 27.47 10.85 -28.17
CA PRO A 74 28.28 11.99 -28.52
C PRO A 74 27.33 13.18 -28.58
N VAL A 75 27.68 14.24 -27.85
CA VAL A 75 27.21 15.57 -28.17
C VAL A 75 27.79 15.88 -29.55
N VAL A 76 27.10 15.43 -30.59
CA VAL A 76 27.23 15.96 -31.95
C VAL A 76 26.24 17.10 -32.11
#